data_AF-A0A3D4AXE5-F1
#
_entry.id   AF-A0A3D4AXE5-F1
#
_cell.length_a   1.000
_cell.length_b   1.000
_cell.length_c   1.000
_cell.angle_alpha   90.00
_cell.angle_beta   90.00
_cell.angle_gamma   90.00
#
_symmetry.space_group_name_H-M   'P 1'
#
loop_
_entity.id
_entity.type
_entity.pdbx_description
1 polymer ?
#
loop_
_entity_poly.entity_id
_entity_poly.type
_entity_poly.pdbx_seq_one_letter_code
_entity_poly.pdbx_strand_id
1 'polypeptide(L)' 'GLPPGPICSPGKASIHATLYPKKVPYLFFVARGDGSHIFSRSNREHNRARLKVKQNRT' A
#
# COMPACT_ATOMS: atom_id res chain seq x y z
N GLY A 1 14.08 8.64 2.70
CA GLY A 1 14.46 7.24 3.00
C GLY A 1 13.69 6.76 4.20
N LEU A 2 14.14 5.69 4.86
CA LEU A 2 13.58 5.25 6.14
C LEU A 2 13.85 6.31 7.24
N PRO A 3 12.98 6.43 8.26
CA PRO A 3 13.24 7.25 9.44
C PRO A 3 14.42 6.70 10.27
N PRO A 4 14.98 7.47 11.22
CA PRO A 4 16.12 7.05 12.04
C PRO A 4 15.89 5.79 12.90
N GLY A 5 14.62 5.47 13.19
CA GLY A 5 14.24 4.30 13.98
C GLY A 5 12.80 3.85 13.69
N PRO A 6 12.38 2.68 14.21
CA PRO A 6 11.03 2.18 14.02
C PRO A 6 10.00 3.08 14.72
N ILE A 7 8.83 3.25 14.10
CA ILE A 7 7.72 4.04 14.68
C ILE A 7 6.90 3.23 15.69
N CYS A 8 6.94 1.89 15.62
CA CYS A 8 6.17 0.95 16.44
C CYS A 8 6.92 -0.39 16.56
N SER A 9 6.43 -1.28 17.43
CA SER A 9 6.88 -2.66 17.53
C SER A 9 6.24 -3.54 16.42
N PRO A 10 7.00 -4.02 15.42
CA PRO A 10 6.43 -4.81 14.33
C PRO A 10 6.12 -6.25 14.76
N GLY A 11 4.98 -6.78 14.31
CA GLY A 11 4.64 -8.19 14.48
C GLY A 11 5.47 -9.11 13.57
N LYS A 12 5.43 -10.42 13.84
CA LYS A 12 6.17 -11.45 13.07
C LYS A 12 5.91 -11.37 11.56
N ALA A 13 4.65 -11.17 11.16
CA ALA A 13 4.27 -11.05 9.75
C ALA A 13 4.91 -9.83 9.06
N SER A 14 4.98 -8.70 9.76
CA SER A 14 5.62 -7.47 9.26
C SER A 14 7.11 -7.66 9.06
N ILE A 15 7.80 -8.32 10.00
CA ILE A 15 9.23 -8.62 9.88
C ILE A 15 9.48 -9.53 8.67
N HIS A 16 8.69 -10.60 8.52
CA HIS A 16 8.82 -11.52 7.38
C HIS A 16 8.59 -10.81 6.03
N ALA A 17 7.58 -9.94 5.94
CA ALA A 17 7.31 -9.19 4.71
C ALA A 17 8.43 -8.22 4.33
N THR A 18 9.12 -7.63 5.32
CA THR A 18 10.29 -6.77 5.09
C THR A 18 11.50 -7.56 4.59
N LEU A 19 11.76 -8.74 5.15
CA LEU A 19 12.89 -9.60 4.76
C LEU A 19 12.67 -10.31 3.42
N TYR A 20 11.42 -10.70 3.13
CA TYR A 20 11.04 -11.49 1.96
C TYR A 20 9.89 -10.84 1.19
N PRO A 21 10.10 -9.65 0.58
CA PRO A 21 9.05 -8.98 -0.17
C PRO A 21 8.72 -9.74 -1.47
N LYS A 22 7.46 -9.66 -1.90
CA LYS A 22 7.09 -10.14 -3.24
C LYS A 22 7.72 -9.24 -4.31
N LYS A 23 8.31 -9.85 -5.33
CA LYS A 23 8.84 -9.12 -6.50
C LYS A 23 7.69 -8.67 -7.38
N VAL A 24 7.28 -7.41 -7.23
CA VAL A 24 6.19 -6.80 -7.99
C VAL A 24 6.54 -5.38 -8.41
N PRO A 25 6.06 -4.89 -9.56
CA PRO A 25 6.39 -3.57 -10.09
C PRO A 25 5.49 -2.45 -9.54
N TYR A 26 4.86 -2.64 -8.38
CA TYR A 26 3.92 -1.66 -7.83
C TYR A 26 4.65 -0.58 -7.04
N LEU A 27 4.24 0.67 -7.25
CA LEU A 27 4.80 1.84 -6.56
C LEU A 27 3.76 2.54 -5.68
N PHE A 28 2.47 2.30 -5.95
CA PHE A 28 1.38 2.96 -5.26
C PHE A 28 0.32 1.96 -4.82
N PHE A 29 -0.39 2.27 -3.75
CA PHE A 29 -1.57 1.53 -3.32
C PHE A 29 -2.63 2.46 -2.74
N VAL A 30 -3.90 2.06 -2.80
CA VAL A 30 -5.02 2.73 -2.12
C VAL A 30 -5.92 1.69 -1.47
N ALA A 31 -6.30 1.91 -0.21
CA ALA A 31 -7.24 1.06 0.51
C ALA A 31 -8.66 1.22 -0.05
N ARG A 32 -9.36 0.13 -0.35
CA ARG A 32 -10.75 0.17 -0.85
C ARG A 32 -11.75 0.50 0.27
N GLY A 33 -11.48 0.06 1.49
CA GLY A 33 -12.36 0.25 2.67
C GLY A 33 -13.07 -1.03 3.12
N ASP A 34 -12.97 -2.09 2.33
CA ASP A 34 -13.42 -3.47 2.62
C ASP A 34 -12.31 -4.36 3.19
N GLY A 35 -11.20 -3.75 3.64
CA GLY A 35 -9.98 -4.46 4.05
C GLY A 35 -9.02 -4.82 2.91
N SER A 36 -9.37 -4.56 1.65
CA SER A 36 -8.51 -4.81 0.48
C SER A 36 -7.83 -3.54 -0.05
N HIS A 37 -6.85 -3.74 -0.94
CA HIS A 37 -6.09 -2.66 -1.59
C HIS A 37 -6.08 -2.80 -3.12
N ILE A 38 -6.05 -1.65 -3.82
CA ILE A 38 -5.69 -1.55 -5.24
C ILE A 38 -4.22 -1.17 -5.32
N PHE A 39 -3.41 -1.93 -6.06
CA PHE A 39 -2.01 -1.62 -6.34
C PHE A 39 -1.84 -1.07 -7.76
N SER A 40 -0.91 -0.13 -7.95
CA SER A 40 -0.69 0.56 -9.24
C SER A 40 0.79 0.76 -9.53
N ARG A 41 1.14 0.78 -10.82
CA ARG A 41 2.53 0.92 -11.31
C ARG A 41 2.88 2.37 -11.63
N SER A 42 1.86 3.21 -11.88
CA SER A 42 2.05 4.61 -12.20
C SER A 42 1.18 5.53 -11.35
N ASN A 43 1.60 6.79 -11.22
CA ASN A 43 0.83 7.83 -10.53
C ASN A 43 -0.54 8.07 -11.18
N ARG A 44 -0.63 7.95 -12.52
CA ARG A 44 -1.88 8.10 -13.27
C ARG A 44 -2.90 7.02 -12.89
N GLU A 45 -2.48 5.76 -12.86
CA GLU A 45 -3.32 4.63 -12.42
C GLU A 45 -3.78 4.82 -10.97
N HIS A 46 -2.86 5.20 -10.09
CA HIS A 46 -3.15 5.42 -8.67
C HIS A 46 -4.20 6.52 -8.47
N ASN A 47 -4.08 7.65 -9.16
CA ASN A 47 -5.05 8.74 -9.06
C ASN A 47 -6.44 8.34 -9.55
N ARG A 48 -6.52 7.55 -10.64
CA ARG A 48 -7.80 6.98 -11.09
C ARG A 48 -8.39 6.02 -10.06
N ALA A 49 -7.58 5.16 -9.46
CA ALA A 49 -8.01 4.25 -8.40
C ALA A 49 -8.51 5.00 -7.16
N ARG A 50 -7.81 6.06 -6.74
CA ARG A 50 -8.23 6.94 -5.64
C ARG A 50 -9.58 7.61 -5.88
N LEU A 51 -9.81 8.14 -7.08
CA LEU A 51 -11.09 8.76 -7.44
C LEU A 51 -12.23 7.75 -7.40
N LYS A 52 -12.00 6.54 -7.95
CA LYS A 52 -12.98 5.45 -7.90
C LYS A 52 -13.32 5.03 -6.47
N VAL A 53 -12.30 4.88 -5.61
CA VAL A 53 -12.52 4.56 -4.18
C VAL A 53 -13.28 5.68 -3.47
N LYS A 54 -12.97 6.96 -3.77
CA LYS A 54 -13.67 8.11 -3.16
C LYS A 54 -15.15 8.13 -3.56
N GLN A 55 -15.46 7.93 -4.84
CA GLN A 55 -16.84 7.88 -5.35
C GLN A 55 -17.64 6.76 -4.66
N ASN A 56 -17.09 5.56 -4.52
CA ASN A 56 -17.77 4.43 -3.89
C ASN A 56 -18.01 4.58 -2.37
N ARG A 57 -17.41 5.60 -1.74
CA ARG A 57 -17.58 5.92 -0.31
C ARG A 57 -18.58 7.06 -0.07
N THR A 58 -19.05 7.69 -1.14
CA THR A 58 -20.03 8.78 -1.09
C THR A 58 -21.40 8.22 -1.47
#